data_AF-A0A9P8FE28-F1
#
_entry.id   AF-A0A9P8FE28-F1
#
_cell.length_a   1.000
_cell.length_b   1.000
_cell.length_c   1.000
_cell.angle_alpha   90.00
_cell.angle_beta   90.00
_cell.angle_gamma   90.00
#
_symmetry.space_group_name_H-M   'P 1'
#
loop_
_entity.id
_entity.type
_entity.pdbx_description
1 polymer ?
#
loop_
_entity_poly.entity_id
_entity_poly.type
_entity_poly.pdbx_seq_one_letter_code
_entity_poly.pdbx_strand_id
1 'polypeptide(L)'
;TPIYHPNVDMKGRICLDILKDKWSAVLNVGSVLLSLQSLLGEPNNASPLNGQAAELWDTNMEEFKRNVLARHQDLTDEEME
;
A
#
# COMPACT_ATOMS: atom_id res chain seq x y z
N THR A 1 9.50 -0.67 -7.24
CA THR A 1 8.27 -1.30 -7.75
C THR A 1 7.10 -0.33 -7.68
N PRO A 2 6.36 -0.10 -8.78
CA PRO A 2 5.07 0.60 -8.75
C PRO A 2 4.05 -0.15 -7.88
N ILE A 3 3.22 0.56 -7.11
CA ILE A 3 2.20 -0.05 -6.24
C ILE A 3 0.83 0.53 -6.60
N TYR A 4 -0.18 -0.34 -6.72
CA TYR A 4 -1.58 0.06 -6.85
C TYR A 4 -2.33 -0.27 -5.55
N HIS A 5 -2.57 0.74 -4.73
CA HIS A 5 -3.21 0.55 -3.42
C HIS A 5 -3.95 1.82 -2.98
N PRO A 6 -5.09 1.74 -2.26
CA PRO A 6 -5.85 2.92 -1.81
C PRO A 6 -5.02 3.94 -1.02
N ASN A 7 -4.08 3.48 -0.20
CA ASN A 7 -3.25 4.34 0.66
C ASN A 7 -1.81 4.56 0.15
N VAL A 8 -1.54 4.29 -1.13
CA VAL A 8 -0.24 4.56 -1.78
C VAL A 8 -0.44 5.41 -3.02
N ASP A 9 0.34 6.48 -3.17
CA ASP A 9 0.28 7.33 -4.36
C ASP A 9 1.19 6.85 -5.50
N MET A 10 1.11 7.52 -6.66
CA MET A 10 1.90 7.17 -7.84
C MET A 10 3.42 7.38 -7.68
N LYS A 11 3.87 8.05 -6.62
CA LYS A 11 5.28 8.23 -6.26
C LYS A 11 5.75 7.25 -5.19
N GLY A 12 4.88 6.34 -4.73
CA GLY A 12 5.19 5.38 -3.67
C GLY A 12 5.07 5.94 -2.25
N ARG A 13 4.51 7.14 -2.07
CA ARG A 13 4.28 7.70 -0.74
C ARG A 13 3.10 6.99 -0.09
N ILE A 14 3.27 6.59 1.17
CA ILE A 14 2.27 5.86 1.95
C ILE A 14 1.60 6.82 2.93
N CYS A 15 0.26 6.77 3.03
CA CYS A 15 -0.47 7.43 4.11
C CYS A 15 -0.64 6.46 5.28
N LEU A 16 0.25 6.56 6.27
CA LEU A 16 0.19 5.80 7.52
C LEU A 16 0.52 6.74 8.67
N ASP A 17 -0.38 6.85 9.65
CA ASP A 17 -0.33 7.83 10.74
C ASP A 17 0.89 7.65 11.65
N ILE A 18 1.32 6.41 11.90
CA ILE A 18 2.54 6.12 12.66
C ILE A 18 3.82 6.62 11.96
N LEU A 19 3.78 6.91 10.65
CA LEU A 19 4.88 7.53 9.91
C LEU A 19 4.81 9.06 9.91
N LYS A 20 3.79 9.64 10.56
CA LYS A 20 3.53 11.08 10.59
C LYS A 20 3.36 11.57 12.03
N ASP A 21 2.13 11.79 12.46
CA ASP A 21 1.77 12.44 13.71
C ASP A 21 1.69 11.47 14.90
N LYS A 22 1.55 10.16 14.63
CA LYS A 22 1.59 9.12 15.65
C LYS A 22 2.96 8.43 15.78
N TRP A 23 4.01 9.02 15.21
CA TRP A 23 5.36 8.52 15.39
C TRP A 23 5.77 8.57 16.87
N SER A 24 6.39 7.48 17.34
CA SER A 24 6.94 7.39 18.68
C SER A 24 8.29 6.68 18.63
N ALA A 25 9.24 7.10 19.48
CA ALA A 25 10.57 6.50 19.58
C ALA A 25 10.55 5.03 20.02
N VAL A 26 9.41 4.52 20.48
CA VAL A 26 9.20 3.09 20.79
C VAL A 26 9.02 2.23 19.53
N LEU A 27 8.64 2.83 18.39
CA LEU A 27 8.45 2.11 17.14
C LEU A 27 9.80 1.64 16.62
N ASN A 28 9.87 0.36 16.30
CA ASN A 28 11.01 -0.25 15.62
C ASN A 28 10.61 -0.65 14.20
N VAL A 29 11.61 -0.99 13.39
CA VAL A 29 11.40 -1.40 11.98
C VAL A 29 10.38 -2.53 11.86
N GLY A 30 10.43 -3.53 12.75
CA GLY A 30 9.47 -4.64 12.76
C GLY A 30 8.01 -4.19 12.97
N SER A 31 7.78 -3.32 13.95
CA SER A 31 6.44 -2.77 14.22
C SER A 31 5.90 -1.91 13.06
N VAL A 32 6.78 -1.18 12.38
CA VAL A 32 6.41 -0.38 11.20
C VAL A 32 6.05 -1.30 10.03
N LEU A 33 6.86 -2.33 9.76
CA LEU A 33 6.60 -3.29 8.68
C LEU A 33 5.32 -4.08 8.93
N LEU A 34 5.04 -4.46 10.18
CA LEU A 34 3.79 -5.13 10.54
C LEU A 34 2.57 -4.21 10.28
N SER A 35 2.67 -2.95 10.68
CA SER A 35 1.61 -1.97 10.43
C SER A 35 1.38 -1.73 8.93
N LEU A 36 2.47 -1.72 8.14
CA LEU A 36 2.39 -1.62 6.69
C LEU A 36 1.73 -2.86 6.07
N GLN A 37 2.07 -4.06 6.53
CA GLN A 37 1.44 -5.29 6.08
C GLN A 37 -0.07 -5.29 6.37
N SER A 38 -0.46 -4.87 7.58
CA SER A 38 -1.87 -4.69 7.93
C SER A 38 -2.56 -3.69 7.00
N LEU A 39 -1.94 -2.54 6.71
CA LEU A 39 -2.50 -1.54 5.79
C LEU A 39 -2.69 -2.10 4.36
N LEU A 40 -1.78 -2.95 3.89
CA LEU A 40 -1.88 -3.57 2.56
C LEU A 40 -2.99 -4.63 2.48
N GLY A 41 -3.34 -5.28 3.59
CA GLY A 41 -4.45 -6.22 3.67
C GLY A 41 -5.80 -5.55 3.94
N GLU A 42 -5.78 -4.45 4.69
CA GLU A 42 -6.95 -3.71 5.15
C GLU A 42 -6.74 -2.20 4.88
N PRO A 43 -7.07 -1.73 3.67
CA PRO A 43 -6.90 -0.33 3.30
C PRO A 43 -7.83 0.59 4.06
N ASN A 44 -7.37 1.81 4.33
CA ASN A 44 -8.20 2.89 4.87
C ASN A 44 -8.86 3.69 3.73
N ASN A 45 -10.07 3.29 3.35
CA ASN A 45 -10.85 3.94 2.28
C ASN A 45 -11.48 5.29 2.70
N ALA A 46 -11.46 5.65 3.98
CA ALA A 46 -11.95 6.97 4.43
C ALA A 46 -10.99 8.11 4.06
N SER A 47 -9.70 7.80 3.86
CA SER A 47 -8.66 8.77 3.51
C SER A 47 -7.69 8.20 2.46
N PRO A 48 -8.14 7.96 1.22
CA PRO A 48 -7.31 7.33 0.19
C PRO A 48 -6.36 8.34 -0.47
N LEU A 49 -5.14 7.89 -0.77
CA LEU A 49 -4.23 8.59 -1.70
C LEU A 49 -4.52 8.25 -3.16
N ASN A 50 -5.13 7.10 -3.41
CA ASN A 50 -5.57 6.63 -4.70
C ASN A 50 -7.08 6.36 -4.64
N GLY A 51 -7.88 7.38 -4.99
CA GLY A 51 -9.33 7.30 -4.92
C GLY A 51 -9.93 6.22 -5.82
N GLN A 52 -9.34 5.99 -7.01
CA GLN A 52 -9.79 4.92 -7.91
C GLN A 52 -9.60 3.54 -7.27
N ALA A 53 -8.44 3.29 -6.66
CA ALA A 53 -8.18 2.03 -5.98
C ALA A 53 -9.15 1.81 -4.81
N ALA A 54 -9.47 2.86 -4.04
CA ALA A 54 -10.43 2.80 -2.94
C ALA A 54 -11.85 2.48 -3.43
N GLU A 55 -12.30 3.14 -4.50
CA GLU A 55 -13.62 2.89 -5.09
C GLU A 55 -13.73 1.44 -5.61
N LEU A 56 -12.71 0.95 -6.31
CA LEU A 56 -12.70 -0.43 -6.83
C LEU A 56 -12.62 -1.48 -5.72
N TRP A 57 -11.93 -1.17 -4.61
CA TRP A 57 -11.88 -2.06 -3.45
C TRP A 57 -13.29 -2.35 -2.91
N ASP A 58 -14.16 -1.35 -2.83
CA ASP A 58 -15.52 -1.49 -2.31
C ASP A 58 -16.54 -1.98 -3.36
N THR A 59 -16.33 -1.65 -4.64
CA THR A 59 -17.33 -1.89 -5.71
C THR A 59 -17.02 -3.05 -6.63
N ASN A 60 -15.74 -3.33 -6.90
CA ASN A 60 -15.32 -4.32 -7.90
C ASN A 60 -13.92 -4.88 -7.62
N MET A 61 -13.87 -5.84 -6.72
CA MET A 61 -12.63 -6.50 -6.30
C MET A 61 -11.89 -7.20 -7.46
N GLU A 62 -12.60 -7.69 -8.47
CA GLU A 62 -11.95 -8.34 -9.63
C GLU A 62 -11.19 -7.33 -10.49
N GLU A 63 -11.79 -6.17 -10.76
CA GLU A 63 -11.10 -5.08 -11.44
C GLU A 63 -9.94 -4.50 -10.60
N PHE A 64 -10.13 -4.40 -9.29
CA PHE A 64 -9.04 -4.02 -8.38
C PHE A 64 -7.84 -4.95 -8.53
N LYS A 65 -8.05 -6.28 -8.44
CA LYS A 65 -6.99 -7.28 -8.60
C LYS A 65 -6.31 -7.20 -9.97
N ARG A 66 -7.07 -7.00 -11.05
CA ARG A 66 -6.49 -6.79 -12.40
C ARG A 66 -5.51 -5.63 -12.42
N ASN A 67 -5.89 -4.49 -11.81
CA ASN A 67 -5.05 -3.30 -11.75
C ASN A 67 -3.82 -3.46 -10.85
N VAL A 68 -3.92 -4.25 -9.77
CA VAL A 68 -2.77 -4.63 -8.94
C VAL A 68 -1.77 -5.45 -9.76
N LEU A 69 -2.23 -6.51 -10.42
CA LEU A 69 -1.36 -7.39 -11.21
C LEU A 69 -0.74 -6.67 -12.41
N ALA A 70 -1.48 -5.79 -13.07
CA ALA A 70 -0.96 -5.00 -14.20
C ALA A 70 0.17 -4.03 -13.80
N ARG A 71 0.26 -3.66 -12.51
CA ARG A 71 1.33 -2.80 -11.99
C ARG A 71 2.42 -3.55 -11.22
N HIS A 72 2.20 -4.83 -10.96
CA HIS A 72 3.20 -5.68 -10.33
C HIS A 72 4.36 -5.90 -11.31
N GLN A 73 5.58 -5.66 -10.85
CA GLN A 73 6.79 -6.08 -11.53
C GLN A 73 7.44 -7.14 -10.65
N ASP A 74 7.55 -8.36 -11.17
CA ASP A 74 8.35 -9.39 -10.55
C ASP A 74 9.81 -8.91 -10.50
N LEU A 75 10.50 -9.20 -9.39
CA LEU A 75 11.95 -9.00 -9.33
C LEU A 75 12.58 -9.92 -10.36
N THR A 76 13.51 -9.39 -11.16
CA THR A 76 14.28 -10.26 -12.06
C THR A 76 15.23 -11.11 -11.23
N ASP A 77 15.65 -12.26 -11.76
CA ASP A 77 16.64 -13.12 -11.10
C ASP A 77 17.95 -12.36 -10.78
N GLU A 78 18.28 -11.33 -11.57
CA GLU A 78 19.43 -10.42 -11.34
C GLU A 78 19.23 -9.45 -10.17
N GLU A 79 17.99 -9.12 -9.80
CA GLU A 79 17.67 -8.24 -8.66
C GLU A 79 17.54 -9.01 -7.33
N MET A 80 17.52 -10.35 -7.39
CA MET A 80 17.44 -11.22 -6.22
C MET A 80 18.80 -11.72 -5.69
N GLU A 81 19.89 -11.54 -6.47
CA GLU A 81 21.28 -11.82 -6.08
C GLU A 81 21.95 -10.62 -5.37
#